data_AF-A0ABD4A9N7-F1
#
_entry.id   AF-A0ABD4A9N7-F1
#
_cell.length_a   1.000
_cell.length_b   1.000
_cell.length_c   1.000
_cell.angle_alpha   90.00
_cell.angle_beta   90.00
_cell.angle_gamma   90.00
#
_symmetry.space_group_name_H-M   'P 1'
#
loop_
_entity.id
_entity.type
_entity.pdbx_description
1 polymer ?
#
loop_
_entity_poly.entity_id
_entity_poly.type
_entity_poly.pdbx_seq_one_letter_code
_entity_poly.pdbx_strand_id
1 'polypeptide(L)'
;MKEAQSDGYEGNRGVRIGWCYIRTIHHYDQIGLLTPKEITDSGYRLYSEENLETLQQILFFKELGFTLKEIKKFINSPSFNRQEALILQRKMLIEKRNKVDKMIETIDKTIKHMAGEIQMTNEKRFEGINVGFNKFEKEVRCRWGNKSIDEIYTKLKDCPR
;
A
#
# COMPACT_ATOMS: atom_id res chain seq x y z
N MET A 1 -13.81 -22.00 27.47
CA MET A 1 -12.88 -21.39 28.45
C MET A 1 -11.73 -22.35 28.70
N LYS A 2 -10.52 -21.98 28.29
CA LYS A 2 -9.27 -22.20 29.02
C LYS A 2 -8.15 -21.50 28.26
N GLU A 3 -7.65 -20.46 28.90
CA GLU A 3 -6.39 -19.78 28.63
C GLU A 3 -5.23 -20.76 28.80
N ALA A 4 -4.20 -20.64 27.97
CA ALA A 4 -2.85 -21.08 28.30
C ALA A 4 -1.87 -20.21 27.52
N GLN A 5 -1.11 -19.44 28.28
CA GLN A 5 -0.07 -18.51 27.91
C GLN A 5 1.28 -19.20 28.18
N SER A 6 2.22 -19.16 27.24
CA SER A 6 3.70 -19.20 27.41
C SER A 6 4.31 -19.59 26.06
N ASP A 7 4.88 -18.65 25.33
CA ASP A 7 6.30 -18.29 25.40
C ASP A 7 7.21 -19.35 24.75
N GLY A 8 7.64 -19.00 23.54
CA GLY A 8 8.69 -19.65 22.78
C GLY A 8 9.32 -18.63 21.85
N TYR A 9 9.85 -17.54 22.41
CA TYR A 9 10.66 -16.55 21.71
C TYR A 9 12.03 -16.48 22.39
N GLU A 10 12.88 -17.47 22.12
CA GLU A 10 14.31 -17.33 22.37
C GLU A 10 14.92 -16.45 21.25
N GLY A 11 15.37 -15.25 21.64
CA GLY A 11 16.56 -14.65 21.05
C GLY A 11 16.45 -13.87 19.75
N ASN A 12 15.59 -12.85 19.66
CA ASN A 12 15.95 -11.50 19.18
C ASN A 12 14.71 -10.61 19.12
N ARG A 13 14.91 -9.30 19.33
CA ARG A 13 13.90 -8.22 19.41
C ARG A 13 12.81 -8.29 18.32
N GLY A 14 11.76 -9.08 18.53
CA GLY A 14 10.65 -9.26 17.61
C GLY A 14 9.47 -8.34 17.96
N VAL A 15 9.15 -7.42 17.06
CA VAL A 15 8.00 -6.52 17.15
C VAL A 15 6.71 -7.32 17.42
N ARG A 16 5.96 -6.96 18.48
CA ARG A 16 4.64 -7.54 18.78
C ARG A 16 3.63 -7.08 17.72
N ILE A 17 3.61 -7.77 16.59
CA ILE A 17 2.62 -7.50 15.54
C ILE A 17 1.29 -8.11 15.99
N GLY A 18 0.32 -7.25 16.28
CA GLY A 18 -0.93 -7.62 16.94
C GLY A 18 -1.73 -8.69 16.20
N TRP A 19 -2.67 -9.32 16.91
CA TRP A 19 -3.52 -10.43 16.45
C TRP A 19 -4.21 -10.23 15.08
N CYS A 20 -4.44 -8.99 14.65
CA CYS A 20 -4.98 -8.67 13.33
C CYS A 20 -4.00 -8.98 12.18
N TYR A 21 -2.69 -8.93 12.45
CA TYR A 21 -1.63 -9.11 11.47
C TYR A 21 -1.42 -10.58 11.09
N ILE A 22 -1.66 -11.50 12.04
CA ILE A 22 -1.53 -12.95 11.84
C ILE A 22 -2.49 -13.42 10.72
N ARG A 23 -3.75 -12.98 10.75
CA ARG A 23 -4.74 -13.32 9.70
C ARG A 23 -4.34 -12.75 8.33
N THR A 24 -3.78 -11.55 8.30
CA THR A 24 -3.33 -10.89 7.08
C THR A 24 -2.11 -11.59 6.48
N ILE A 25 -1.13 -11.96 7.29
CA ILE A 25 0.03 -12.74 6.85
C ILE A 25 -0.42 -14.11 6.33
N HIS A 26 -1.31 -14.81 7.04
CA HIS A 26 -1.85 -16.09 6.56
C HIS A 26 -2.58 -15.94 5.22
N HIS A 27 -3.34 -14.86 5.04
CA HIS A 27 -3.96 -14.57 3.75
C HIS A 27 -2.91 -14.33 2.65
N TYR A 28 -1.83 -13.60 2.96
CA TYR A 28 -0.73 -13.35 2.01
C TYR A 28 0.02 -14.62 1.62
N ASP A 29 0.21 -15.55 2.56
CA ASP A 29 0.76 -16.88 2.30
C ASP A 29 -0.18 -17.69 1.38
N GLN A 30 -1.49 -17.72 1.67
CA GLN A 30 -2.49 -18.42 0.85
C GLN A 30 -2.54 -17.93 -0.60
N ILE A 31 -2.39 -16.62 -0.83
CA ILE A 31 -2.34 -16.06 -2.19
C ILE A 31 -0.94 -16.12 -2.81
N GLY A 32 0.05 -16.69 -2.11
CA GLY A 32 1.45 -16.79 -2.54
C GLY A 32 2.11 -15.43 -2.77
N LEU A 33 1.72 -14.42 -1.98
CA LEU A 33 2.32 -13.09 -1.99
C LEU A 33 3.48 -12.99 -0.99
N LEU A 34 3.40 -13.71 0.12
CA LEU A 34 4.47 -13.80 1.11
C LEU A 34 4.57 -15.23 1.64
N THR A 35 5.55 -16.00 1.16
CA THR A 35 5.76 -17.37 1.59
C THR A 35 6.72 -17.43 2.77
N PRO A 36 6.43 -18.22 3.82
CA PRO A 36 7.36 -18.45 4.91
C PRO A 36 8.64 -19.11 4.39
N LYS A 37 9.75 -18.91 5.10
CA LYS A 37 11.03 -19.56 4.76
C LYS A 37 10.95 -21.05 5.07
N GLU A 38 10.27 -21.39 6.16
CA GLU A 38 10.14 -22.74 6.65
C GLU A 38 8.78 -22.93 7.33
N ILE A 39 8.27 -24.15 7.24
CA ILE A 39 7.12 -24.61 8.01
C ILE A 39 7.65 -25.73 8.89
N THR A 40 7.53 -25.59 10.21
CA THR A 40 7.98 -26.60 11.16
C THR A 40 7.06 -27.82 11.12
N ASP A 41 7.52 -28.97 11.59
CA ASP A 41 6.73 -30.21 11.66
C ASP A 41 5.43 -30.05 12.48
N SER A 42 5.45 -29.16 13.46
CA SER A 42 4.29 -28.74 14.27
C SER A 42 3.31 -27.80 13.55
N GLY A 43 3.59 -27.40 12.31
CA GLY A 43 2.74 -26.53 11.50
C GLY A 43 2.95 -25.03 11.72
N TYR A 44 4.00 -24.61 12.45
CA TYR A 44 4.31 -23.20 12.62
C TYR A 44 5.05 -22.65 11.39
N ARG A 45 4.67 -21.45 10.96
CA ARG A 45 5.31 -20.73 9.85
C ARG A 45 6.41 -19.84 10.38
N LEU A 46 7.63 -20.04 9.89
CA LEU A 46 8.79 -19.23 10.24
C LEU A 46 9.08 -18.23 9.12
N TYR A 47 8.99 -16.94 9.43
CA TYR A 47 9.31 -15.85 8.52
C TYR A 47 10.75 -15.37 8.79
N SER A 48 11.56 -15.28 7.74
CA SER A 48 12.91 -14.72 7.80
C SER A 48 12.90 -13.20 7.79
N GLU A 49 14.06 -12.58 8.04
CA GLU A 49 14.24 -11.12 7.88
C GLU A 49 13.86 -10.65 6.47
N GLU A 50 14.26 -11.37 5.42
CA GLU A 50 13.89 -11.05 4.04
C GLU A 50 12.37 -11.09 3.79
N ASN A 51 11.66 -11.98 4.48
CA ASN A 51 10.21 -12.02 4.44
C ASN A 51 9.61 -10.79 5.11
N LEU A 52 10.19 -10.33 6.22
CA LEU A 52 9.76 -9.10 6.90
C LEU A 52 10.02 -7.86 6.03
N GLU A 53 11.16 -7.79 5.34
CA GLU A 53 11.45 -6.72 4.36
C GLU A 53 10.42 -6.71 3.22
N THR A 54 10.11 -7.87 2.66
CA THR A 54 9.12 -8.00 1.58
C THR A 54 7.73 -7.59 2.07
N LEU A 55 7.38 -7.99 3.29
CA LEU A 55 6.12 -7.63 3.92
C LEU A 55 6.00 -6.12 4.14
N GLN A 56 7.08 -5.46 4.56
CA GLN A 56 7.12 -4.00 4.67
C GLN A 56 6.79 -3.33 3.32
N GLN A 57 7.36 -3.82 2.22
CA GLN A 57 7.07 -3.28 0.88
C GLN A 57 5.62 -3.50 0.45
N ILE A 58 5.06 -4.68 0.74
CA ILE A 58 3.65 -4.99 0.47
C ILE A 58 2.74 -3.98 1.18
N LEU A 59 3.01 -3.70 2.45
CA LEU A 59 2.21 -2.75 3.24
C LEU A 59 2.29 -1.33 2.67
N PHE A 60 3.46 -0.87 2.27
CA PHE A 60 3.59 0.46 1.65
C PHE A 60 2.82 0.57 0.34
N PHE A 61 2.91 -0.44 -0.54
CA PHE A 61 2.11 -0.42 -1.77
C PHE A 61 0.60 -0.51 -1.46
N LYS A 62 0.20 -1.25 -0.43
CA LYS A 62 -1.20 -1.33 -0.02
C LYS A 62 -1.73 0.04 0.45
N GLU A 63 -0.96 0.77 1.25
CA GLU A 63 -1.27 2.14 1.69
C GLU A 63 -1.30 3.17 0.56
N LEU A 64 -0.54 2.90 -0.51
CA LEU A 64 -0.54 3.70 -1.74
C LEU A 64 -1.70 3.36 -2.69
N GLY A 65 -2.56 2.39 -2.32
CA GLY A 65 -3.79 2.06 -3.03
C GLY A 65 -3.65 0.94 -4.06
N PHE A 66 -2.51 0.25 -4.13
CA PHE A 66 -2.33 -0.88 -5.05
C PHE A 66 -3.09 -2.13 -4.58
N THR A 67 -3.55 -2.92 -5.54
CA THR A 67 -4.20 -4.21 -5.26
C THR A 67 -3.15 -5.28 -4.95
N LEU A 68 -3.51 -6.29 -4.14
CA LEU A 68 -2.60 -7.40 -3.83
C LEU A 68 -2.11 -8.14 -5.09
N LYS A 69 -2.95 -8.20 -6.13
CA LYS A 69 -2.60 -8.80 -7.43
C LYS A 69 -1.50 -8.01 -8.16
N GLU A 70 -1.53 -6.69 -8.10
CA GLU A 70 -0.51 -5.82 -8.70
C GLU A 70 0.80 -5.91 -7.91
N ILE A 71 0.70 -5.84 -6.58
CA ILE A 71 1.86 -5.95 -5.68
C ILE A 71 2.60 -7.28 -5.91
N LYS A 72 1.86 -8.40 -6.02
CA LYS A 72 2.45 -9.72 -6.30
C LYS A 72 3.28 -9.71 -7.59
N LYS A 73 2.82 -9.01 -8.63
CA LYS A 73 3.51 -8.94 -9.91
C LYS A 73 4.75 -8.06 -9.85
N PHE A 74 4.71 -6.96 -9.11
CA PHE A 74 5.87 -6.09 -8.95
C PHE A 74 7.00 -6.80 -8.21
N ILE A 75 6.68 -7.46 -7.10
CA ILE A 75 7.68 -8.15 -6.26
C ILE A 75 8.27 -9.37 -6.98
N ASN A 76 7.47 -10.07 -7.78
CA ASN A 76 7.93 -11.23 -8.55
C ASN A 76 8.61 -10.85 -9.88
N SER A 77 8.74 -9.56 -10.21
CA SER A 77 9.42 -9.13 -11.43
C SER A 77 10.92 -9.39 -11.32
N PRO A 78 11.59 -9.96 -12.34
CA PRO A 78 13.04 -10.15 -12.33
C PRO A 78 13.81 -8.82 -12.29
N SER A 79 13.18 -7.71 -12.70
CA SER A 79 13.73 -6.35 -12.61
C SER A 79 13.43 -5.66 -11.27
N PHE A 80 12.84 -6.35 -10.31
CA PHE A 80 12.46 -5.76 -9.04
C PHE A 80 13.70 -5.46 -8.19
N ASN A 81 13.92 -4.18 -7.92
CA ASN A 81 14.95 -3.72 -7.00
C ASN A 81 14.28 -3.12 -5.76
N ARG A 82 14.59 -3.70 -4.59
CA ARG A 82 13.99 -3.31 -3.30
C ARG A 82 14.26 -1.84 -2.95
N GLN A 83 15.49 -1.37 -3.17
CA GLN A 83 15.88 0.01 -2.86
C GLN A 83 15.18 1.00 -3.79
N GLU A 84 15.09 0.70 -5.09
CA GLU A 84 14.34 1.53 -6.03
C GLU A 84 12.85 1.60 -5.70
N ALA A 85 12.26 0.47 -5.30
CA ALA A 85 10.87 0.42 -4.86
C ALA A 85 10.63 1.34 -3.65
N LEU A 86 11.50 1.30 -2.64
CA LEU A 86 11.41 2.19 -1.47
C LEU A 86 11.55 3.67 -1.84
N ILE A 87 12.50 4.02 -2.73
CA ILE A 87 12.66 5.39 -3.22
C ILE A 87 11.38 5.87 -3.92
N LEU A 88 10.78 5.04 -4.75
CA LEU A 88 9.54 5.37 -5.46
C LEU A 88 8.36 5.49 -4.48
N GLN A 89 8.21 4.53 -3.56
CA GLN A 89 7.19 4.59 -2.50
C GLN A 89 7.31 5.87 -1.68
N ARG A 90 8.53 6.29 -1.31
CA ARG A 90 8.77 7.55 -0.61
C ARG A 90 8.29 8.75 -1.43
N LYS A 91 8.59 8.81 -2.74
CA LYS A 91 8.11 9.88 -3.63
C LYS A 91 6.57 9.91 -3.67
N MET A 92 5.93 8.75 -3.79
CA MET A 92 4.47 8.63 -3.80
C MET A 92 3.84 9.10 -2.49
N LEU A 93 4.44 8.77 -1.35
CA LEU A 93 3.97 9.20 -0.03
C LEU A 93 4.10 10.72 0.14
N ILE A 94 5.19 11.33 -0.34
CA ILE A 94 5.36 12.79 -0.32
C ILE A 94 4.27 13.48 -1.12
N GLU A 95 3.93 12.95 -2.29
CA GLU A 95 2.87 13.50 -3.14
C GLU A 95 1.48 13.31 -2.53
N LYS A 96 1.23 12.16 -1.89
CA LYS A 96 0.01 11.91 -1.10
C LYS A 96 -0.10 12.93 0.04
N ARG A 97 0.99 13.18 0.77
CA ARG A 97 1.05 14.21 1.82
C ARG A 97 0.75 15.59 1.27
N ASN A 98 1.44 16.03 0.21
CA ASN A 98 1.21 17.33 -0.41
C ASN A 98 -0.26 17.51 -0.87
N LYS A 99 -0.90 16.44 -1.35
CA LYS A 99 -2.32 16.44 -1.70
C LYS A 99 -3.21 16.60 -0.46
N VAL A 100 -2.90 15.89 0.62
CA VAL A 100 -3.62 16.03 1.90
C VAL A 100 -3.46 17.45 2.45
N ASP A 101 -2.26 18.01 2.43
CA ASP A 101 -1.98 19.38 2.87
C ASP A 101 -2.83 20.39 2.09
N LYS A 102 -2.91 20.26 0.75
CA LYS A 102 -3.79 21.10 -0.08
C LYS A 102 -5.28 20.95 0.25
N MET A 103 -5.72 19.75 0.59
CA MET A 103 -7.11 19.53 1.02
C MET A 103 -7.37 20.20 2.37
N ILE A 104 -6.44 20.12 3.32
CA ILE A 104 -6.51 20.82 4.61
C ILE A 104 -6.60 22.33 4.39
N GLU A 105 -5.72 22.90 3.56
CA GLU A 105 -5.77 24.34 3.24
C GLU A 105 -7.11 24.76 2.60
N THR A 106 -7.69 23.90 1.75
CA THR A 106 -8.99 24.15 1.13
C THR A 106 -10.11 24.13 2.17
N ILE A 107 -10.06 23.19 3.13
CA ILE A 107 -10.99 23.13 4.26
C ILE A 107 -10.88 24.39 5.11
N ASP A 108 -9.68 24.81 5.46
CA ASP A 108 -9.45 26.02 6.27
C ASP A 108 -10.00 27.28 5.60
N LYS A 109 -9.75 27.45 4.29
CA LYS A 109 -10.34 28.54 3.50
C LYS A 109 -11.87 28.44 3.46
N THR A 110 -12.41 27.23 3.34
CA THR A 110 -13.86 27.02 3.34
C THR A 110 -14.49 27.42 4.68
N ILE A 111 -13.87 27.05 5.80
CA ILE A 111 -14.31 27.45 7.15
C ILE A 111 -14.33 28.98 7.27
N LYS A 112 -13.25 29.66 6.88
CA LYS A 112 -13.17 31.13 6.92
C LYS A 112 -14.22 31.79 6.03
N HIS A 113 -14.48 31.21 4.85
CA HIS A 113 -15.50 31.72 3.95
C HIS A 113 -16.91 31.58 4.55
N MET A 114 -17.21 30.44 5.17
CA MET A 114 -18.48 30.21 5.87
C MET A 114 -18.66 31.13 7.08
N ALA A 115 -17.57 31.49 7.77
CA ALA A 115 -17.59 32.47 8.85
C ALA A 115 -17.74 33.92 8.35
N GLY A 116 -17.71 34.15 7.03
CA GLY A 116 -17.78 35.49 6.42
C GLY A 116 -16.47 36.27 6.46
N GLU A 117 -15.37 35.66 6.90
CA GLU A 117 -14.05 36.31 7.02
C GLU A 117 -13.38 36.52 5.66
N ILE A 118 -13.63 35.63 4.69
CA ILE A 118 -13.08 35.71 3.33
C ILE A 118 -14.16 35.43 2.28
N GLN A 119 -13.95 35.93 1.06
CA GLN A 119 -14.72 35.52 -0.12
C GLN A 119 -13.95 34.46 -0.90
N MET A 120 -14.63 33.38 -1.27
CA MET A 120 -14.03 32.27 -2.01
C MET A 120 -14.87 31.95 -3.24
N THR A 121 -14.22 31.77 -4.40
CA THR A 121 -14.90 31.41 -5.64
C THR A 121 -15.17 29.90 -5.71
N ASN A 122 -16.10 29.49 -6.57
CA ASN A 122 -16.43 28.08 -6.74
C ASN A 122 -15.24 27.26 -7.26
N GLU A 123 -14.36 27.84 -8.07
CA GLU A 123 -13.15 27.16 -8.55
C GLU A 123 -12.20 26.82 -7.40
N LYS A 124 -11.99 27.78 -6.47
CA LYS A 124 -11.11 27.59 -5.30
C LYS A 124 -11.64 26.55 -4.31
N ARG A 125 -12.96 26.28 -4.30
CA ARG A 125 -13.57 25.24 -3.45
C ARG A 125 -13.12 23.83 -3.81
N PHE A 126 -12.72 23.61 -5.06
CA PHE A 126 -12.38 22.28 -5.57
C PHE A 126 -10.89 22.11 -5.91
N GLU A 127 -10.06 23.14 -5.72
CA GLU A 127 -8.64 23.14 -6.10
C GLU A 127 -7.83 22.01 -5.44
N GLY A 128 -8.08 21.71 -4.16
CA GLY A 128 -7.44 20.61 -3.44
C GLY A 128 -8.00 19.22 -3.74
N ILE A 129 -9.17 19.13 -4.39
CA ILE A 129 -9.91 17.87 -4.60
C ILE A 129 -9.62 17.33 -6.00
N ASN A 130 -8.43 16.76 -6.20
CA ASN A 130 -8.14 16.04 -7.43
C ASN A 130 -8.70 14.61 -7.37
N VAL A 131 -9.79 14.35 -8.08
CA VAL A 131 -10.58 13.09 -7.98
C VAL A 131 -10.00 11.92 -8.77
N GLY A 132 -8.93 12.09 -9.55
CA GLY A 132 -8.46 10.99 -10.37
C GLY A 132 -7.16 11.28 -11.07
N PHE A 133 -6.07 10.78 -10.50
CA PHE A 133 -4.99 10.06 -11.20
C PHE A 133 -3.81 9.90 -10.23
N ASN A 134 -3.46 8.65 -9.90
CA ASN A 134 -2.17 8.38 -9.28
C ASN A 134 -1.11 8.40 -10.39
N LYS A 135 -0.42 9.54 -10.60
CA LYS A 135 0.60 9.71 -11.64
C LYS A 135 1.65 8.59 -11.63
N PHE A 136 1.95 8.07 -10.45
CA PHE A 136 2.96 7.02 -10.24
C PHE A 136 2.44 5.62 -10.52
N GLU A 137 1.12 5.41 -10.60
CA GLU A 137 0.57 4.11 -10.99
C GLU A 137 1.05 3.72 -12.39
N LYS A 138 1.10 4.68 -13.33
CA LYS A 138 1.69 4.49 -14.66
C LYS A 138 3.19 4.19 -14.59
N GLU A 139 3.94 4.89 -13.74
CA GLU A 139 5.39 4.69 -13.62
C GLU A 139 5.73 3.30 -13.03
N VAL A 140 5.01 2.88 -11.98
CA VAL A 140 5.15 1.56 -11.36
C VAL A 140 4.78 0.46 -12.36
N ARG A 141 3.70 0.65 -13.14
CA ARG A 141 3.29 -0.29 -14.20
C ARG A 141 4.29 -0.36 -15.35
N CYS A 142 4.83 0.76 -15.83
CA CYS A 142 5.84 0.72 -16.90
C CYS A 142 7.13 0.02 -16.47
N ARG A 143 7.53 0.18 -15.20
CA ARG A 143 8.81 -0.35 -14.71
C ARG A 143 8.72 -1.82 -14.31
N TRP A 144 7.62 -2.24 -13.68
CA TRP A 144 7.47 -3.58 -13.10
C TRP A 144 6.13 -4.27 -13.44
N GLY A 145 5.24 -3.62 -14.17
CA GLY A 145 4.01 -4.20 -14.67
C GLY A 145 4.25 -4.99 -15.97
N ASN A 146 3.89 -6.27 -15.98
CA ASN A 146 3.81 -7.02 -17.22
C ASN A 146 2.73 -6.42 -18.14
N LYS A 147 3.05 -6.29 -19.44
CA LYS A 147 2.18 -5.73 -20.51
C LYS A 147 0.75 -6.28 -20.51
N SER A 148 0.56 -7.52 -20.04
CA SER A 148 -0.71 -8.24 -20.05
C SER A 148 -1.78 -7.66 -19.11
N ILE A 149 -1.46 -6.79 -18.16
CA ILE A 149 -2.49 -6.11 -17.33
C ILE A 149 -3.03 -4.86 -18.03
N ASP A 150 -2.18 -4.11 -18.72
CA ASP A 150 -2.59 -2.87 -19.37
C ASP A 150 -3.59 -3.15 -20.50
N GLU A 151 -3.48 -4.31 -21.16
CA GLU A 151 -4.49 -4.81 -22.12
C GLU A 151 -5.83 -5.14 -21.45
N ILE A 152 -5.84 -5.63 -20.20
CA ILE A 152 -7.06 -5.98 -19.47
C ILE A 152 -7.79 -4.72 -18.97
N TYR A 153 -7.06 -3.72 -18.48
CA TYR A 153 -7.66 -2.45 -18.01
C TYR A 153 -8.08 -1.52 -19.15
N THR A 154 -7.39 -1.56 -20.30
CA THR A 154 -7.86 -0.87 -21.52
C THR A 154 -9.22 -1.41 -21.91
N LYS A 155 -9.40 -2.74 -21.90
CA LYS A 155 -10.69 -3.40 -22.19
C LYS A 155 -11.79 -3.11 -21.16
N LEU A 156 -11.45 -2.90 -19.89
CA LEU A 156 -12.43 -2.55 -18.85
C LEU A 156 -12.87 -1.07 -18.88
N LYS A 157 -12.09 -0.19 -19.52
CA LYS A 157 -12.44 1.23 -19.68
C LYS A 157 -13.39 1.51 -20.86
N ASP A 158 -13.59 0.54 -21.76
CA ASP A 158 -14.43 0.67 -22.95
C ASP A 158 -15.85 0.11 -22.78
N CYS A 159 -16.37 -0.03 -21.57
CA CYS A 159 -17.79 -0.39 -21.39
C CYS A 159 -18.66 0.88 -21.58
N PRO A 160 -19.46 0.99 -22.66
CA PRO A 160 -20.38 2.11 -22.81
C PRO A 160 -21.43 2.08 -21.68
N ARG A 161 -21.76 3.27 -21.17
CA ARG A 161 -22.83 3.48 -20.18
C ARG A 161 -24.19 3.04 -20.71
#